data_AF-A0A817GXK5-F1
#
_entry.id   AF-A0A817GXK5-F1
#
_cell.length_a   1.000
_cell.length_b   1.000
_cell.length_c   1.000
_cell.angle_alpha   90.00
_cell.angle_beta   90.00
_cell.angle_gamma   90.00
#
_symmetry.space_group_name_H-M   'P 1'
#
loop_
_entity.id
_entity.type
_entity.pdbx_description
1 polymer ?
#
loop_
_entity_poly.entity_id
_entity_poly.type
_entity_poly.pdbx_seq_one_letter_code
_entity_poly.pdbx_strand_id
1 'polypeptide(L)'
;MAHEVNLFWASHQTHHSSEDYNLSTALRQGVMQTYASWIFYLPLALFVPPPIFLIHAQMNLLYQFWIHTEVVSNLGPFEYILNTPSHHRVHHGRNPYCIDKNYAGVFIIWDRLFGTFAAERKDEKIAYGLIHSIKTFDPLETQFCHLKYMFKQFLINKGWQNKLSVIWKGPGWQPNLPRLGSNKFPPVKYPICVYHPNVSTALSLYTFIHFAYVLIQYSAVLKYSKNYSIFALFLYSIILLYTLQTFGAIFDQK
;
A
#
# COMPACT_ATOMS: atom_id res chain seq x y z
N MET A 1 11.76 -5.09 4.44
CA MET A 1 11.98 -3.71 4.93
C MET A 1 10.69 -2.89 4.97
N ALA A 2 9.92 -2.77 3.88
CA ALA A 2 8.69 -1.97 3.86
C ALA A 2 7.63 -2.38 4.90
N HIS A 3 7.60 -3.65 5.31
CA HIS A 3 6.71 -4.15 6.37
C HIS A 3 7.32 -4.09 7.78
N GLU A 4 8.63 -4.01 7.88
CA GLU A 4 9.38 -4.23 9.14
C GLU A 4 10.04 -2.98 9.73
N VAL A 5 9.99 -1.86 9.01
CA VAL A 5 10.53 -0.56 9.41
C VAL A 5 9.40 0.45 9.32
N ASN A 6 9.08 1.10 10.43
CA ASN A 6 7.90 1.94 10.58
C ASN A 6 7.82 3.06 9.54
N LEU A 7 8.96 3.71 9.26
CA LEU A 7 9.05 4.76 8.23
C LEU A 7 8.71 4.23 6.83
N PHE A 8 9.24 3.05 6.46
CA PHE A 8 8.95 2.48 5.15
C PHE A 8 7.53 1.91 5.08
N TRP A 9 7.00 1.40 6.21
CA TRP A 9 5.60 1.02 6.31
C TRP A 9 4.67 2.21 6.10
N ALA A 10 5.00 3.38 6.64
CA ALA A 10 4.25 4.61 6.38
C ALA A 10 4.10 4.92 4.88
N SER A 11 5.11 4.59 4.07
CA SER A 11 5.08 4.77 2.62
C SER A 11 4.31 3.68 1.87
N HIS A 12 4.16 2.49 2.47
CA HIS A 12 3.65 1.29 1.81
C HIS A 12 2.24 0.90 2.29
N GLN A 13 1.83 1.28 3.49
CA GLN A 13 0.56 0.89 4.11
C GLN A 13 -0.66 1.27 3.27
N THR A 14 -0.59 2.38 2.51
CA THR A 14 -1.65 2.73 1.54
C THR A 14 -1.90 1.61 0.54
N HIS A 15 -0.87 0.89 0.09
CA HIS A 15 -1.02 -0.27 -0.79
C HIS A 15 -1.81 -1.41 -0.14
N HIS A 16 -1.59 -1.63 1.15
CA HIS A 16 -2.27 -2.64 1.95
C HIS A 16 -3.60 -2.16 2.54
N SER A 17 -4.01 -0.91 2.31
CA SER A 17 -5.17 -0.34 2.99
C SER A 17 -6.52 -0.79 2.42
N SER A 18 -6.51 -1.40 1.23
CA SER A 18 -7.73 -1.87 0.57
C SER A 18 -8.30 -3.11 1.28
N GLU A 19 -9.57 -3.05 1.68
CA GLU A 19 -10.28 -4.20 2.24
C GLU A 19 -10.83 -5.15 1.16
N ASP A 20 -10.89 -4.67 -0.09
CA ASP A 20 -11.11 -5.46 -1.29
C ASP A 20 -9.79 -5.81 -1.97
N TYR A 21 -9.70 -7.01 -2.55
CA TYR A 21 -8.50 -7.48 -3.25
C TYR A 21 -8.77 -7.81 -4.72
N ASN A 22 -8.32 -6.92 -5.60
CA ASN A 22 -8.44 -7.09 -7.05
C ASN A 22 -7.34 -6.28 -7.76
N LEU A 23 -7.35 -6.26 -9.09
CA LEU A 23 -6.29 -5.60 -9.88
C LEU A 23 -6.13 -4.10 -9.56
N SER A 24 -7.19 -3.43 -9.09
CA SER A 24 -7.07 -2.02 -8.68
C SER A 24 -6.23 -1.83 -7.41
N THR A 25 -6.09 -2.86 -6.57
CA THR A 25 -5.18 -2.85 -5.42
C THR A 25 -3.73 -2.62 -5.87
N ALA A 26 -3.34 -3.13 -7.03
CA ALA A 26 -2.03 -2.86 -7.62
C ALA A 26 -1.80 -1.36 -7.90
N LEU A 27 -2.84 -0.63 -8.28
CA LEU A 27 -2.78 0.80 -8.61
C LEU A 27 -2.78 1.69 -7.37
N ARG A 28 -3.17 1.17 -6.21
CA ARG A 28 -3.15 1.88 -4.93
C ARG A 28 -1.72 1.95 -4.41
N GLN A 29 -0.98 2.98 -4.83
CA GLN A 29 0.39 3.23 -4.39
C GLN A 29 0.46 4.41 -3.41
N GLY A 30 1.39 4.36 -2.46
CA GLY A 30 1.65 5.48 -1.56
C GLY A 30 2.46 6.57 -2.26
N VAL A 31 2.12 7.85 -2.08
CA VAL A 31 2.89 8.97 -2.65
C VAL A 31 4.32 8.97 -2.11
N MET A 32 4.49 8.60 -0.84
CA MET A 32 5.80 8.51 -0.20
C MET A 32 6.64 7.32 -0.69
N GLN A 33 6.04 6.33 -1.34
CA GLN A 33 6.75 5.12 -1.79
C GLN A 33 7.82 5.43 -2.83
N THR A 34 7.53 6.34 -3.76
CA THR A 34 8.50 6.80 -4.77
C THR A 34 9.73 7.45 -4.13
N TYR A 35 9.53 8.23 -3.06
CA TYR A 35 10.61 8.90 -2.34
C TYR A 35 11.35 8.00 -1.34
N ALA A 36 10.77 6.86 -0.99
CA ALA A 36 11.38 5.87 -0.09
C ALA A 36 12.14 4.76 -0.83
N SER A 37 11.80 4.46 -2.08
CA SER A 37 12.29 3.27 -2.79
C SER A 37 13.61 3.45 -3.54
N TRP A 38 13.97 4.68 -3.92
CA TRP A 38 15.18 4.94 -4.72
C TRP A 38 16.48 4.44 -4.07
N ILE A 39 16.55 4.44 -2.73
CA ILE A 39 17.71 3.97 -1.98
C ILE A 39 18.00 2.48 -2.22
N PHE A 40 16.96 1.67 -2.49
CA PHE A 40 17.12 0.24 -2.79
C PHE A 40 17.62 0.00 -4.22
N TYR A 41 17.36 0.95 -5.12
CA TYR A 41 17.83 0.88 -6.51
C TYR A 41 19.20 1.55 -6.70
N LEU A 42 19.61 2.45 -5.81
CA LEU A 42 20.88 3.18 -5.91
C LEU A 42 22.10 2.27 -6.09
N PRO A 43 22.25 1.13 -5.37
CA PRO A 43 23.38 0.24 -5.60
C PRO A 43 23.45 -0.32 -7.02
N LEU A 44 22.30 -0.49 -7.70
CA LEU A 44 22.25 -0.99 -9.07
C LEU A 44 22.81 0.02 -10.07
N ALA A 45 22.80 1.32 -9.77
CA ALA A 45 23.36 2.36 -10.63
C ALA A 45 24.87 2.18 -10.89
N LEU A 46 25.57 1.40 -10.04
CA LEU A 46 26.99 1.09 -10.20
C LEU A 46 27.27 -0.02 -11.23
N PHE A 47 26.27 -0.84 -11.56
CA PHE A 47 26.48 -2.07 -12.33
C PHE A 47 25.49 -2.25 -13.48
N VAL A 48 24.32 -1.60 -13.43
CA VAL A 48 23.21 -1.80 -14.38
C VAL A 48 23.05 -0.56 -15.26
N PRO A 49 23.21 -0.69 -16.60
CA PRO A 49 22.96 0.41 -17.51
C PRO A 49 21.52 0.96 -17.40
N PRO A 50 21.30 2.29 -17.51
CA PRO A 50 19.97 2.89 -17.36
C PRO A 50 18.88 2.27 -18.24
N PRO A 51 19.10 1.94 -19.53
CA PRO A 51 18.06 1.30 -20.35
C PRO A 51 17.62 -0.07 -19.82
N ILE A 52 18.56 -0.87 -19.30
CA ILE A 52 18.28 -2.19 -18.73
C ILE A 52 17.49 -2.06 -17.43
N PHE A 53 17.87 -1.09 -16.59
CA PHE A 53 17.12 -0.76 -15.40
C PHE A 53 15.66 -0.39 -15.72
N LEU A 54 15.44 0.45 -16.73
CA LEU A 54 14.10 0.86 -17.14
C LEU A 54 13.25 -0.33 -17.62
N ILE A 55 13.83 -1.23 -18.43
CA ILE A 55 13.15 -2.46 -18.86
C ILE A 55 12.79 -3.33 -17.65
N HIS A 56 13.75 -3.54 -16.74
CA HIS A 56 13.52 -4.30 -15.52
C HIS A 56 12.39 -3.70 -14.67
N ALA A 57 12.40 -2.39 -14.45
CA ALA A 57 11.38 -1.70 -13.67
C ALA A 57 9.98 -1.88 -14.28
N GLN A 58 9.85 -1.78 -15.60
CA GLN A 58 8.55 -1.98 -16.27
C GLN A 58 8.08 -3.43 -16.25
N MET A 59 8.98 -4.38 -16.47
CA MET A 59 8.65 -5.81 -16.35
C MET A 59 8.24 -6.18 -14.93
N ASN A 60 8.92 -5.61 -13.92
CA ASN A 60 8.54 -5.78 -12.53
C ASN A 60 7.15 -5.20 -12.26
N LEU A 61 6.85 -3.99 -12.74
CA LEU A 61 5.54 -3.36 -12.59
C LEU A 61 4.42 -4.22 -13.21
N LEU A 62 4.62 -4.71 -14.44
CA LEU A 62 3.68 -5.61 -15.10
C LEU A 62 3.49 -6.92 -14.31
N TYR A 63 4.57 -7.48 -13.79
CA TYR A 63 4.51 -8.67 -12.95
C TYR A 63 3.73 -8.40 -11.65
N GLN A 64 4.00 -7.29 -10.98
CA GLN A 64 3.29 -6.93 -9.75
C GLN A 64 1.80 -6.73 -10.00
N PHE A 65 1.40 -6.22 -11.16
CA PHE A 65 -0.02 -5.93 -11.43
C PHE A 65 -0.90 -7.18 -11.45
N TRP A 66 -0.51 -8.23 -12.17
CA TRP A 66 -1.41 -9.37 -12.42
C TRP A 66 -1.59 -10.30 -11.20
N ILE A 67 -0.65 -10.26 -10.25
CA ILE A 67 -0.73 -11.08 -9.04
C ILE A 67 -1.77 -10.58 -8.02
N HIS A 68 -2.30 -9.37 -8.19
CA HIS A 68 -3.39 -8.83 -7.36
C HIS A 68 -4.77 -9.35 -7.81
N THR A 69 -5.03 -10.62 -7.57
CA THR A 69 -6.34 -11.22 -7.90
C THR A 69 -6.70 -12.37 -6.96
N GLU A 70 -7.99 -12.56 -6.71
CA GLU A 70 -8.53 -13.74 -6.04
C GLU A 70 -8.92 -14.86 -7.01
N VAL A 71 -8.94 -14.59 -8.32
CA VAL A 71 -9.46 -15.52 -9.33
C VAL A 71 -8.53 -16.72 -9.54
N VAL A 72 -7.22 -16.50 -9.50
CA VAL A 72 -6.22 -17.55 -9.72
C VAL A 72 -5.84 -18.14 -8.37
N SER A 73 -6.26 -19.37 -8.11
CA SER A 73 -6.10 -20.02 -6.81
C SER A 73 -4.75 -20.71 -6.64
N ASN A 74 -4.21 -21.34 -7.68
CA ASN A 74 -2.98 -22.13 -7.62
C ASN A 74 -2.32 -22.23 -9.00
N LEU A 75 -0.98 -22.15 -9.07
CA LEU A 75 -0.18 -22.32 -10.30
C LEU A 75 0.73 -23.57 -10.30
N GLY A 76 0.48 -24.50 -9.39
CA GLY A 76 1.18 -25.77 -9.27
C GLY A 76 2.68 -25.58 -9.00
N PRO A 77 3.56 -26.28 -9.72
CA PRO A 77 5.01 -26.21 -9.48
C PRO A 77 5.62 -24.80 -9.60
N PHE A 78 4.98 -23.88 -10.32
CA PHE A 78 5.49 -22.51 -10.41
C PHE A 78 5.50 -21.80 -9.05
N GLU A 79 4.66 -22.21 -8.09
CA GLU A 79 4.62 -21.67 -6.73
C GLU A 79 5.87 -21.95 -5.90
N TYR A 80 6.77 -22.82 -6.36
CA TYR A 80 8.06 -23.01 -5.69
C TYR A 80 9.06 -21.89 -5.99
N ILE A 81 8.91 -21.22 -7.13
CA ILE A 81 9.91 -20.26 -7.66
C ILE A 81 9.32 -18.86 -7.76
N LEU A 82 8.07 -18.74 -8.22
CA LEU A 82 7.41 -17.47 -8.51
C LEU A 82 6.50 -17.02 -7.36
N ASN A 83 6.45 -15.71 -7.13
CA ASN A 83 5.38 -15.09 -6.35
C ASN A 83 4.10 -15.15 -7.18
N THR A 84 3.06 -15.82 -6.69
CA THR A 84 1.83 -16.08 -7.41
C THR A 84 0.68 -15.34 -6.75
N PRO A 85 -0.52 -15.29 -7.37
CA PRO A 85 -1.67 -14.66 -6.73
C PRO A 85 -1.99 -15.22 -5.34
N SER A 86 -1.80 -16.52 -5.08
CA SER A 86 -2.01 -17.11 -3.75
C SER A 86 -1.02 -16.59 -2.70
N HIS A 87 0.26 -16.54 -3.05
CA HIS A 87 1.29 -15.98 -2.19
C HIS A 87 1.06 -14.48 -1.92
N HIS A 88 0.64 -13.74 -2.95
CA HIS A 88 0.42 -12.30 -2.83
C HIS A 88 -0.86 -11.94 -2.07
N ARG A 89 -1.89 -12.80 -2.10
CA ARG A 89 -3.03 -12.69 -1.17
C ARG A 89 -2.59 -12.81 0.28
N VAL A 90 -1.72 -13.78 0.59
CA VAL A 90 -1.13 -13.92 1.95
C VAL A 90 -0.35 -12.66 2.31
N HIS A 91 0.46 -12.12 1.41
CA HIS A 91 1.19 -10.87 1.64
C HIS A 91 0.27 -9.69 1.99
N HIS A 92 -0.89 -9.60 1.34
CA HIS A 92 -1.89 -8.57 1.59
C HIS A 92 -2.85 -8.86 2.76
N GLY A 93 -2.81 -10.06 3.32
CA GLY A 93 -3.71 -10.48 4.38
C GLY A 93 -3.36 -9.86 5.73
N ARG A 94 -4.39 -9.50 6.50
CA ARG A 94 -4.26 -9.08 7.91
C ARG A 94 -4.49 -10.20 8.91
N ASN A 95 -4.70 -11.43 8.45
CA ASN A 95 -4.78 -12.59 9.32
C ASN A 95 -3.45 -12.75 10.09
N PRO A 96 -3.46 -13.21 11.35
CA PRO A 96 -2.23 -13.34 12.13
C PRO A 96 -1.12 -14.17 11.45
N TYR A 97 -1.46 -15.17 10.63
CA TYR A 97 -0.48 -15.98 9.91
C TYR A 97 0.11 -15.30 8.65
N CYS A 98 -0.56 -14.26 8.16
CA CYS A 98 -0.17 -13.49 6.98
C CYS A 98 0.82 -12.37 7.31
N ILE A 99 0.86 -11.91 8.56
CA ILE A 99 1.69 -10.77 8.95
C ILE A 99 3.17 -11.11 8.78
N ASP A 100 3.91 -10.18 8.15
CA ASP A 100 5.35 -10.29 7.92
C ASP A 100 5.73 -11.56 7.10
N LYS A 101 4.93 -11.86 6.05
CA LYS A 101 5.13 -12.99 5.14
C LYS A 101 5.16 -12.59 3.66
N ASN A 102 5.80 -13.43 2.85
CA ASN A 102 5.83 -13.38 1.39
C ASN A 102 6.24 -12.00 0.84
N TYR A 103 7.43 -11.52 1.17
CA TYR A 103 7.92 -10.20 0.81
C TYR A 103 8.35 -10.06 -0.65
N ALA A 104 8.69 -11.16 -1.34
CA ALA A 104 9.26 -11.11 -2.67
C ALA A 104 8.25 -10.65 -3.71
N GLY A 105 8.61 -9.65 -4.53
CA GLY A 105 7.76 -9.21 -5.63
C GLY A 105 7.60 -10.27 -6.73
N VAL A 106 8.69 -10.88 -7.19
CA VAL A 106 8.68 -11.80 -8.36
C VAL A 106 9.04 -13.24 -7.99
N PHE A 107 10.13 -13.44 -7.25
CA PHE A 107 10.65 -14.78 -6.96
C PHE A 107 10.45 -15.15 -5.50
N ILE A 108 9.46 -16.00 -5.19
CA ILE A 108 9.14 -16.45 -3.84
C ILE A 108 10.26 -17.30 -3.21
N ILE A 109 11.24 -17.74 -4.01
CA ILE A 109 12.40 -18.48 -3.54
C ILE A 109 13.14 -17.74 -2.42
N TRP A 110 13.17 -16.40 -2.46
CA TRP A 110 13.79 -15.59 -1.41
C TRP A 110 13.07 -15.77 -0.07
N ASP A 111 11.74 -15.74 -0.06
CA ASP A 111 10.97 -15.97 1.17
C ASP A 111 11.15 -17.39 1.73
N ARG A 112 11.33 -18.38 0.85
CA ARG A 112 11.63 -19.75 1.27
C ARG A 112 13.02 -19.86 1.89
N LEU A 113 14.03 -19.24 1.27
CA LEU A 113 15.41 -19.24 1.76
C LEU A 113 15.55 -18.49 3.09
N PHE A 114 14.84 -17.39 3.27
CA PHE A 114 14.92 -16.55 4.47
C PHE A 114 13.84 -16.84 5.52
N GLY A 115 12.98 -17.85 5.32
CA GLY A 115 12.00 -18.30 6.30
C GLY A 115 10.78 -17.38 6.48
N THR A 116 10.49 -16.51 5.51
CA THR A 116 9.35 -15.60 5.50
C THR A 116 8.19 -16.09 4.62
N PHE A 117 8.34 -17.28 4.02
CA PHE A 117 7.27 -17.91 3.24
C PHE A 117 6.10 -18.38 4.12
N ALA A 118 4.88 -18.12 3.66
CA ALA A 118 3.65 -18.74 4.15
C ALA A 118 2.72 -19.07 2.97
N ALA A 119 2.21 -20.30 2.94
CA ALA A 119 1.20 -20.70 1.96
C ALA A 119 -0.19 -20.21 2.37
N GLU A 120 -1.04 -19.92 1.39
CA GLU A 120 -2.45 -19.62 1.62
C GLU A 120 -3.17 -20.82 2.24
N ARG A 121 -3.90 -20.58 3.32
CA ARG A 121 -4.66 -21.60 4.04
C ARG A 121 -6.05 -21.76 3.43
N LYS A 122 -6.46 -22.99 3.13
CA LYS A 122 -7.78 -23.27 2.53
C LYS A 122 -8.92 -23.19 3.54
N ASP A 123 -8.60 -23.39 4.82
CA ASP A 123 -9.52 -23.41 5.96
C ASP A 123 -9.74 -22.03 6.59
N GLU A 124 -8.95 -21.01 6.21
CA GLU A 124 -9.01 -19.68 6.78
C GLU A 124 -9.09 -18.62 5.67
N LYS A 125 -10.29 -18.05 5.44
CA LYS A 125 -10.48 -16.98 4.46
C LYS A 125 -9.64 -15.76 4.84
N ILE A 126 -8.85 -15.26 3.90
CA ILE A 126 -8.03 -14.07 4.09
C ILE A 126 -8.92 -12.84 4.23
N ALA A 127 -8.64 -12.03 5.26
CA ALA A 127 -9.13 -10.68 5.39
C ALA A 127 -8.06 -9.70 4.92
N TYR A 128 -8.42 -8.75 4.07
CA TYR A 128 -7.52 -7.70 3.60
C TYR A 128 -7.70 -6.40 4.38
N GLY A 129 -6.93 -5.38 4.00
CA GLY A 129 -6.86 -4.11 4.68
C GLY A 129 -5.83 -4.09 5.80
N LEU A 130 -5.78 -2.98 6.52
CA LEU A 130 -4.89 -2.85 7.68
C LEU A 130 -5.45 -3.62 8.89
N ILE A 131 -4.54 -4.05 9.78
CA ILE A 131 -4.90 -4.58 11.11
C ILE A 131 -5.80 -3.58 11.87
N HIS A 132 -5.43 -2.29 11.80
CA HIS A 132 -6.22 -1.18 12.32
C HIS A 132 -6.86 -0.44 11.14
N SER A 133 -8.10 -0.80 10.82
CA SER A 133 -8.82 -0.19 9.69
C SER A 133 -9.00 1.32 9.85
N ILE A 134 -8.73 2.07 8.77
CA ILE A 134 -8.85 3.53 8.69
C ILE A 134 -10.30 4.02 8.45
N LYS A 135 -11.17 3.16 7.90
CA LYS A 135 -12.61 3.43 7.65
C LYS A 135 -12.89 4.80 7.02
N THR A 136 -12.24 5.09 5.91
CA THR A 136 -12.42 6.34 5.16
C THR A 136 -12.01 6.18 3.69
N PHE A 137 -12.66 6.94 2.82
CA PHE A 137 -12.27 7.13 1.43
C PHE A 137 -11.46 8.43 1.20
N ASP A 138 -11.13 9.17 2.26
CA ASP A 138 -10.28 10.36 2.15
C ASP A 138 -8.85 9.96 1.72
N PRO A 139 -8.38 10.41 0.54
CA PRO A 139 -7.06 10.08 0.04
C PRO A 139 -5.94 10.65 0.93
N LEU A 140 -6.13 11.82 1.55
CA LEU A 140 -5.11 12.42 2.42
C LEU A 140 -4.99 11.65 3.73
N GLU A 141 -6.11 11.26 4.33
CA GLU A 141 -6.07 10.45 5.55
C GLU A 141 -5.41 9.09 5.26
N THR A 142 -5.75 8.45 4.14
CA THR A 142 -5.13 7.18 3.72
C THR A 142 -3.61 7.28 3.55
N GLN A 143 -3.09 8.43 3.07
CA GLN A 143 -1.65 8.66 2.87
C GLN A 143 -0.93 8.99 4.17
N PHE A 144 -1.54 9.81 5.04
CA PHE A 144 -0.84 10.44 6.16
C PHE A 144 -1.21 9.90 7.55
N CYS A 145 -2.25 9.07 7.70
CA CYS A 145 -2.70 8.57 9.01
C CYS A 145 -1.57 7.88 9.79
N HIS A 146 -0.76 7.06 9.12
CA HIS A 146 0.34 6.35 9.77
C HIS A 146 1.50 7.28 10.16
N LEU A 147 1.79 8.30 9.35
CA LEU A 147 2.77 9.34 9.70
C LEU A 147 2.30 10.16 10.91
N LYS A 148 1.01 10.50 10.99
CA LYS A 148 0.41 11.16 12.17
C LYS A 148 0.56 10.28 13.41
N TYR A 149 0.28 8.97 13.28
CA TYR A 149 0.48 7.99 14.35
C TYR A 149 1.94 7.96 14.80
N MET A 150 2.89 7.83 13.87
CA MET A 150 4.33 7.82 14.16
C MET A 150 4.78 9.09 14.88
N PHE A 151 4.33 10.26 14.40
CA PHE A 151 4.66 11.53 15.04
C PHE A 151 4.15 11.59 16.49
N LYS A 152 2.90 11.15 16.73
CA LYS A 152 2.35 11.04 18.08
C LYS A 152 3.16 10.07 18.95
N GLN A 153 3.52 8.90 18.45
CA GLN A 153 4.37 7.94 19.17
C GLN A 153 5.75 8.52 19.48
N PHE A 154 6.35 9.25 18.54
CA PHE A 154 7.64 9.91 18.73
C PHE A 154 7.59 10.98 19.84
N LEU A 155 6.48 11.70 19.97
CA LEU A 155 6.30 12.69 21.03
C LEU A 155 6.05 12.04 22.41
N ILE A 156 5.24 10.97 22.47
CA ILE A 156 4.87 10.30 23.73
C ILE A 156 6.05 9.51 24.32
N ASN A 157 6.84 8.85 23.48
CA ASN A 157 7.95 8.02 23.95
C ASN A 157 9.13 8.88 24.43
N LYS A 158 9.49 8.73 25.72
CA LYS A 158 10.63 9.43 26.34
C LYS A 158 11.96 8.76 25.97
N GLY A 159 13.01 9.57 25.84
CA GLY A 159 14.37 9.13 25.52
C GLY A 159 14.66 9.05 24.01
N TRP A 160 15.86 9.46 23.62
CA TRP A 160 16.26 9.53 22.21
C TRP A 160 16.29 8.15 21.53
N GLN A 161 16.64 7.09 22.26
CA GLN A 161 16.64 5.72 21.75
C GLN A 161 15.22 5.23 21.38
N ASN A 162 14.23 5.54 22.22
CA ASN A 162 12.84 5.18 21.94
C ASN A 162 12.28 6.01 20.78
N LYS A 163 12.63 7.30 20.72
CA LYS A 163 12.30 8.17 19.58
C LYS A 163 12.85 7.64 18.26
N LEU A 164 14.12 7.22 18.21
CA LEU A 164 14.69 6.56 17.03
C LEU A 164 14.04 5.20 16.75
N SER A 165 13.69 4.45 17.80
CA SER A 165 13.01 3.16 17.67
C SER A 165 11.65 3.30 16.99
N VAL A 166 10.88 4.37 17.27
CA VAL A 166 9.62 4.66 16.55
C VAL A 166 9.84 4.78 15.04
N ILE A 167 10.98 5.29 14.59
CA ILE A 167 11.27 5.49 13.16
C ILE A 167 11.75 4.18 12.51
N TRP A 168 12.68 3.49 13.18
CA TRP A 168 13.47 2.41 12.55
C TRP A 168 13.06 0.99 12.91
N LYS A 169 12.30 0.78 13.98
CA LYS A 169 11.75 -0.54 14.34
C LYS A 169 10.41 -0.78 13.65
N GLY A 170 9.80 -1.95 13.85
CA GLY A 170 8.56 -2.32 13.15
C GLY A 170 7.34 -1.51 13.58
N PRO A 171 6.25 -1.52 12.79
CA PRO A 171 5.04 -0.75 13.07
C PRO A 171 4.34 -1.16 14.38
N GLY A 172 4.57 -2.40 14.85
CA GLY A 172 4.08 -2.88 16.14
C GLY A 172 5.00 -2.59 17.34
N TRP A 173 6.14 -1.93 17.15
CA TRP A 173 7.11 -1.71 18.22
C TRP A 173 6.58 -0.78 19.32
N GLN A 174 6.86 -1.15 20.57
CA GLN A 174 6.66 -0.33 21.77
C GLN A 174 7.85 -0.54 22.72
N PRO A 175 8.09 0.34 23.70
CA PRO A 175 9.10 0.11 24.73
C PRO A 175 8.96 -1.28 25.36
N ASN A 176 10.09 -1.97 25.53
CA ASN A 176 10.19 -3.34 26.06
C ASN A 176 9.61 -4.46 25.18
N LEU A 177 9.11 -4.16 23.97
CA LEU A 177 8.77 -5.19 22.98
C LEU A 177 9.94 -5.49 22.02
N PRO A 178 9.97 -6.69 21.41
CA PRO A 178 10.90 -7.03 20.34
C PRO A 178 10.85 -6.04 19.17
N ARG A 179 11.85 -6.09 18.27
CA ARG A 179 11.99 -5.15 17.14
C ARG A 179 10.71 -4.98 16.31
N LEU A 180 9.97 -6.05 16.05
CA LEU A 180 8.74 -6.01 15.24
C LEU A 180 7.46 -5.80 16.07
N GLY A 181 7.60 -5.68 17.39
CA GLY A 181 6.47 -5.65 18.31
C GLY A 181 6.14 -7.04 18.85
N SER A 182 4.86 -7.22 19.20
CA SER A 182 4.32 -8.48 19.69
C SER A 182 3.86 -9.38 18.55
N ASN A 183 4.10 -10.69 18.65
CA ASN A 183 3.55 -11.68 17.72
C ASN A 183 2.06 -12.00 17.99
N LYS A 184 1.42 -11.28 18.93
CA LYS A 184 0.01 -11.43 19.27
C LYS A 184 -0.81 -10.40 18.50
N PHE A 185 -1.23 -10.78 17.30
CA PHE A 185 -2.15 -9.97 16.48
C PHE A 185 -3.60 -10.28 16.87
N PRO A 186 -4.51 -9.29 16.79
CA PRO A 186 -5.93 -9.53 17.03
C PRO A 186 -6.47 -10.56 16.03
N PRO A 187 -7.28 -11.54 16.45
CA PRO A 187 -7.86 -12.49 15.53
C PRO A 187 -8.85 -11.79 14.59
N VAL A 188 -8.94 -12.29 13.35
CA VAL A 188 -9.95 -11.84 12.39
C VAL A 188 -11.33 -12.30 12.84
N LYS A 189 -12.28 -11.38 12.90
CA LYS A 189 -13.68 -11.69 13.18
C LYS A 189 -14.42 -11.98 11.88
N TYR A 190 -15.19 -13.07 11.87
CA TYR A 190 -16.03 -13.47 10.74
C TYR A 190 -17.53 -13.24 11.06
N PRO A 191 -18.38 -12.88 10.07
CA PRO A 191 -18.01 -12.59 8.68
C PRO A 191 -17.13 -11.34 8.56
N ILE A 192 -16.26 -11.30 7.55
CA ILE A 192 -15.40 -10.14 7.28
C ILE A 192 -16.31 -9.00 6.81
N CYS A 193 -16.41 -7.94 7.61
CA CYS A 193 -17.15 -6.75 7.26
C CYS A 193 -16.20 -5.69 6.72
N VAL A 194 -16.35 -5.36 5.43
CA VAL A 194 -15.61 -4.26 4.78
C VAL A 194 -16.32 -2.92 5.01
N TYR A 195 -15.55 -1.84 5.03
CA TYR A 195 -16.07 -0.49 5.12
C TYR A 195 -16.69 -0.08 3.78
N HIS A 196 -18.00 -0.19 3.71
CA HIS A 196 -18.78 0.13 2.51
C HIS A 196 -20.04 0.94 2.89
N PRO A 197 -19.89 2.26 3.09
CA PRO A 197 -21.02 3.15 3.38
C PRO A 197 -22.08 3.10 2.27
N ASN A 198 -23.34 3.27 2.65
CA ASN A 198 -24.44 3.26 1.70
C ASN A 198 -24.58 4.64 1.03
N VAL A 199 -24.02 4.79 -0.17
CA VAL A 199 -24.11 6.01 -0.97
C VAL A 199 -25.23 5.86 -2.01
N SER A 200 -26.03 6.90 -2.21
CA SER A 200 -27.12 6.85 -3.19
C SER A 200 -26.57 6.72 -4.62
N THR A 201 -27.29 6.04 -5.49
CA THR A 201 -26.91 5.90 -6.91
C THR A 201 -26.67 7.24 -7.59
N ALA A 202 -27.44 8.27 -7.24
CA ALA A 202 -27.27 9.62 -7.76
C ALA A 202 -25.90 10.22 -7.38
N LEU A 203 -25.48 10.09 -6.12
CA LEU A 203 -24.17 10.55 -5.67
C LEU A 203 -23.04 9.70 -6.25
N SER A 204 -23.22 8.38 -6.38
CA SER A 204 -22.25 7.52 -7.05
C SER A 204 -22.05 7.90 -8.52
N LEU A 205 -23.14 8.15 -9.26
CA LEU A 205 -23.08 8.62 -10.65
C LEU A 205 -22.46 10.01 -10.75
N TYR A 206 -22.81 10.93 -9.85
CA TYR A 206 -22.21 12.26 -9.76
C TYR A 206 -20.69 12.16 -9.61
N THR A 207 -20.21 11.39 -8.62
CA THR A 207 -18.78 11.22 -8.38
C THR A 207 -18.10 10.53 -9.56
N PHE A 208 -18.71 9.52 -10.17
CA PHE A 208 -18.15 8.84 -11.34
C PHE A 208 -17.96 9.77 -12.53
N ILE A 209 -18.99 10.57 -12.87
CA ILE A 209 -18.92 11.54 -13.98
C ILE A 209 -17.84 12.60 -13.72
N HIS A 210 -17.81 13.15 -12.51
CA HIS A 210 -16.81 14.16 -12.16
C HIS A 210 -15.40 13.58 -12.10
N PHE A 211 -15.24 12.34 -11.63
CA PHE A 211 -13.97 11.63 -11.66
C PHE A 211 -13.48 11.43 -13.11
N ALA A 212 -14.35 11.00 -14.02
CA ALA A 212 -14.01 10.88 -15.45
C ALA A 212 -13.59 12.23 -16.05
N TYR A 213 -14.30 13.32 -15.71
CA TYR A 213 -13.93 14.66 -16.12
C TYR A 213 -12.56 15.09 -15.56
N VAL A 214 -12.31 14.86 -14.28
CA VAL A 214 -11.02 15.13 -13.62
C VAL A 214 -9.88 14.36 -14.30
N LEU A 215 -10.09 13.09 -14.67
CA LEU A 215 -9.08 12.31 -15.41
C LEU A 215 -8.75 12.90 -16.78
N ILE A 216 -9.77 13.37 -17.52
CA ILE A 216 -9.57 14.05 -18.81
C ILE A 216 -8.78 15.34 -18.61
N GLN A 217 -9.16 16.16 -17.63
CA GLN A 217 -8.46 17.41 -17.29
C GLN A 217 -7.01 17.16 -16.87
N TYR A 218 -6.78 16.16 -16.02
CA TYR A 218 -5.44 15.76 -15.59
C TYR A 218 -4.56 15.37 -16.77
N SER A 219 -5.09 14.56 -17.69
CA SER A 219 -4.39 14.16 -18.91
C SER A 219 -4.07 15.36 -19.82
N ALA A 220 -5.00 16.32 -19.95
CA ALA A 220 -4.79 17.53 -20.71
C ALA A 220 -3.70 18.43 -20.08
N VAL A 221 -3.75 18.65 -18.76
CA VAL A 221 -2.73 19.43 -18.03
C VAL A 221 -1.36 18.79 -18.15
N LEU A 222 -1.23 17.47 -18.02
CA LEU A 222 0.05 16.78 -18.23
C LEU A 222 0.60 17.02 -19.64
N LYS A 223 -0.25 16.85 -20.67
CA LYS A 223 0.13 17.03 -22.08
C LYS A 223 0.59 18.45 -22.39
N TYR A 224 -0.05 19.46 -21.81
CA TYR A 224 0.23 20.87 -22.06
C TYR A 224 0.96 21.56 -20.90
N SER A 225 1.56 20.80 -19.99
CA SER A 225 2.19 21.30 -18.76
C SER A 225 3.21 22.41 -18.99
N LYS A 226 3.98 22.31 -20.08
CA LYS A 226 4.97 23.32 -20.50
C LYS A 226 4.37 24.70 -20.83
N ASN A 227 3.06 24.77 -21.09
CA ASN A 227 2.37 26.02 -21.43
C ASN A 227 1.82 26.73 -20.19
N TYR A 228 1.86 26.09 -19.01
CA TYR A 228 1.36 26.66 -17.76
C TYR A 228 2.52 27.16 -16.90
N SER A 229 2.27 28.23 -16.14
CA SER A 229 3.21 28.66 -15.10
C SER A 229 3.24 27.64 -13.96
N ILE A 230 4.35 27.61 -13.21
CA ILE A 230 4.46 26.78 -11.99
C ILE A 230 3.34 27.09 -11.00
N PHE A 231 2.98 28.37 -10.85
CA PHE A 231 1.88 28.80 -9.99
C PHE A 231 0.54 28.22 -10.44
N ALA A 232 0.25 28.21 -11.74
CA ALA A 232 -0.98 27.61 -12.28
C ALA A 232 -1.01 26.09 -12.05
N LEU A 233 0.10 25.39 -12.26
CA LEU A 233 0.20 23.95 -11.99
C LEU A 233 0.03 23.63 -10.48
N PHE A 234 0.58 24.47 -9.62
CA PHE A 234 0.43 24.35 -8.17
C PHE A 234 -1.04 24.53 -7.75
N LEU A 235 -1.71 25.58 -8.24
CA LEU A 235 -3.13 25.81 -7.98
C LEU A 235 -4.00 24.66 -8.51
N TYR A 236 -3.72 24.17 -9.72
CA TYR A 236 -4.39 23.01 -10.28
C TYR A 236 -4.24 21.77 -9.38
N SER A 237 -3.03 21.54 -8.84
CA SER A 237 -2.77 20.43 -7.92
C SER A 237 -3.58 20.54 -6.63
N ILE A 238 -3.74 21.75 -6.08
CA ILE A 238 -4.61 21.99 -4.92
C ILE A 238 -6.06 21.67 -5.25
N ILE A 239 -6.58 22.16 -6.38
CA ILE A 239 -7.96 21.90 -6.82
C ILE A 239 -8.21 20.41 -7.03
N LEU A 240 -7.24 19.71 -7.64
CA LEU A 240 -7.29 18.27 -7.85
C LEU A 240 -7.39 17.52 -6.51
N LEU A 241 -6.50 17.83 -5.57
CA LEU A 241 -6.51 17.20 -4.24
C LEU A 241 -7.81 17.49 -3.49
N TYR A 242 -8.28 18.73 -3.52
CA TYR A 242 -9.55 19.11 -2.90
C TYR A 242 -10.73 18.34 -3.52
N THR A 243 -10.75 18.20 -4.84
CA THR A 243 -11.80 17.46 -5.56
C THR A 243 -11.79 15.98 -5.20
N LEU A 244 -10.61 15.35 -5.16
CA LEU A 244 -10.48 13.95 -4.72
C LEU A 244 -10.88 13.76 -3.25
N GLN A 245 -10.59 14.73 -2.38
CA GLN A 245 -11.04 14.71 -0.99
C GLN A 245 -12.56 14.84 -0.89
N THR A 246 -13.18 15.71 -1.69
CA THR A 246 -14.65 15.83 -1.78
C THR A 246 -15.29 14.52 -2.24
N PHE A 247 -14.69 13.79 -3.20
CA PHE A 247 -15.17 12.45 -3.56
C PHE A 247 -15.12 11.50 -2.37
N GLY A 248 -14.01 11.50 -1.63
CA GLY A 248 -13.87 10.74 -0.39
C GLY A 248 -14.94 11.10 0.65
N ALA A 249 -15.21 12.39 0.85
CA ALA A 249 -16.22 12.90 1.79
C ALA A 249 -17.65 12.46 1.41
N ILE A 250 -18.00 12.50 0.11
CA ILE A 250 -19.29 12.00 -0.40
C ILE A 250 -19.46 10.52 -0.03
N PHE A 251 -18.41 9.71 -0.23
CA PHE A 251 -18.46 8.29 0.10
C PHE A 251 -18.46 8.03 1.61
N ASP A 252 -17.76 8.86 2.39
CA ASP A 252 -17.75 8.82 3.85
C ASP A 252 -19.04 9.37 4.49
N GLN A 253 -19.91 10.03 3.72
CA GLN A 253 -21.11 10.73 4.19
C GLN A 253 -20.81 11.85 5.20
N LYS A 254 -19.78 12.67 4.91
CA LYS A 254 -19.33 13.80 5.75
C LYS A 254 -19.43 15.13 5.03
#